data_AF-A0A529NJ77-F1
#
_entry.id   AF-A0A529NJ77-F1
#
_cell.length_a   1.000
_cell.length_b   1.000
_cell.length_c   1.000
_cell.angle_alpha   90.00
_cell.angle_beta   90.00
_cell.angle_gamma   90.00
#
_symmetry.space_group_name_H-M   'P 1'
#
loop_
_entity.id
_entity.type
_entity.pdbx_description
1 polymer ?
#
loop_
_entity_poly.entity_id
_entity_poly.type
_entity_poly.pdbx_seq_one_letter_code
_entity_poly.pdbx_strand_id
1 'polypeptide(L)' 'MIPNLNIVPFVSVDHMMKLVLKIGVERFLTELAVSIEDDFRRWE' A
#
# COMPACT_ATOMS: atom_id res chain seq x y z
N MET A 1 -4.05 31.78 -8.67
CA MET A 1 -3.42 30.66 -7.92
C MET A 1 -3.18 29.55 -8.91
N ILE A 2 -1.94 29.11 -9.09
CA ILE A 2 -1.62 27.98 -9.96
C ILE A 2 -2.18 26.72 -9.27
N PRO A 3 -2.98 25.87 -9.93
CA PRO A 3 -3.40 24.59 -9.35
C PRO A 3 -2.15 23.79 -8.96
N ASN A 4 -2.22 23.01 -7.89
CA ASN A 4 -1.16 22.05 -7.51
C ASN A 4 -1.02 20.97 -8.60
N LEU A 5 -0.35 21.31 -9.70
CA LEU A 5 0.02 20.35 -10.74
C LEU A 5 1.26 19.60 -10.25
N ASN A 6 1.15 18.27 -10.18
CA ASN A 6 2.23 17.30 -9.94
C ASN A 6 2.70 17.09 -8.48
N ILE A 7 1.81 17.20 -7.48
CA ILE A 7 2.13 16.69 -6.13
C ILE A 7 1.91 15.17 -6.10
N VAL A 8 2.98 14.42 -5.83
CA VAL A 8 2.92 12.96 -5.63
C VAL A 8 2.93 12.67 -4.13
N PRO A 9 1.95 11.94 -3.59
CA PRO A 9 1.98 11.54 -2.19
C PRO A 9 3.18 10.61 -1.94
N PHE A 10 3.92 10.89 -0.88
CA PHE A 10 5.11 10.12 -0.49
C PHE A 10 4.90 9.46 0.87
N VAL A 11 5.20 8.15 0.93
CA VAL A 11 5.25 7.38 2.17
C VAL A 11 6.72 7.04 2.43
N SER A 12 7.29 7.62 3.49
CA SER A 12 8.65 7.27 3.93
C SER A 12 8.70 5.87 4.53
N VAL A 13 9.91 5.31 4.68
CA VAL A 13 10.10 4.00 5.33
C VAL A 13 9.55 4.00 6.77
N ASP A 14 9.80 5.06 7.54
CA ASP A 14 9.27 5.19 8.92
C ASP A 14 7.73 5.20 8.94
N HIS A 15 7.10 5.97 8.04
CA HIS A 15 5.64 5.99 7.93
C HIS A 15 5.08 4.64 7.48
N MET A 16 5.75 3.95 6.54
CA MET A 16 5.37 2.62 6.11
C MET A 16 5.40 1.62 7.28
N MET A 17 6.48 1.60 8.05
CA MET A 17 6.61 0.72 9.22
C MET A 17 5.51 0.99 10.26
N LYS A 18 5.18 2.25 10.52
CA LYS A 18 4.06 2.62 11.42
C LYS A 18 2.71 2.11 10.92
N LEU A 19 2.45 2.18 9.61
CA LEU A 19 1.23 1.68 9.02
C LEU A 19 1.12 0.15 9.14
N VAL A 20 2.19 -0.57 8.77
CA VAL A 20 2.26 -2.04 8.88
C VAL A 20 2.04 -2.49 10.33
N LEU A 21 2.71 -1.84 11.30
CA LEU A 21 2.56 -2.17 12.72
C LEU A 21 1.16 -1.84 13.26
N LYS A 22 0.53 -0.76 12.78
CA LYS A 22 -0.84 -0.41 13.17
C LYS A 22 -1.87 -1.41 12.64
N ILE A 23 -1.65 -1.96 11.45
CA ILE A 23 -2.50 -3.01 10.84
C ILE A 23 -2.24 -4.37 11.52
N GLY A 24 -1.00 -4.60 11.95
CA GLY A 24 -0.50 -5.88 12.43
C GLY A 24 0.17 -6.65 11.28
N VAL A 25 1.37 -7.20 11.55
CA VAL A 25 2.22 -7.82 10.52
C VAL A 25 1.53 -9.03 9.88
N GLU A 26 0.96 -9.92 10.69
CA GLU A 26 0.28 -11.13 10.19
C GLU A 26 -0.88 -10.76 9.28
N ARG A 27 -1.79 -9.90 9.77
CA ARG A 27 -2.94 -9.43 9.01
C ARG A 27 -2.52 -8.76 7.70
N PHE A 28 -1.53 -7.87 7.76
CA PHE A 28 -1.02 -7.16 6.58
C PHE A 28 -0.52 -8.14 5.52
N LEU A 29 0.29 -9.13 5.91
CA LEU A 29 0.83 -10.12 4.98
C LEU A 29 -0.26 -11.04 4.41
N THR A 30 -1.22 -11.48 5.22
CA THR A 30 -2.34 -12.31 4.77
C THR A 30 -3.20 -11.56 3.75
N GLU A 31 -3.61 -10.33 4.04
CA GLU A 31 -4.44 -9.52 3.13
C GLU A 31 -3.68 -9.12 1.86
N LEU A 32 -2.37 -8.85 1.97
CA LEU A 32 -1.52 -8.58 0.81
C LEU A 32 -1.42 -9.80 -0.11
N ALA A 33 -1.24 -11.00 0.45
CA ALA A 33 -1.20 -12.23 -0.34
C ALA A 33 -2.51 -12.48 -1.11
N VAL A 34 -3.66 -12.25 -0.47
CA VAL A 34 -4.98 -12.34 -1.13
C VAL A 34 -5.09 -11.32 -2.28
N SER A 35 -4.66 -10.08 -2.03
CA SER A 35 -4.71 -9.03 -3.06
C SER A 35 -3.84 -9.38 -4.27
N ILE A 36 -2.63 -9.90 -4.03
CA ILE A 36 -1.74 -10.38 -5.10
C ILE A 36 -2.38 -11.55 -5.86
N GLU A 37 -2.96 -12.52 -5.16
CA GLU A 37 -3.61 -13.67 -5.80
C GLU A 37 -4.77 -13.22 -6.71
N ASP A 38 -5.58 -12.26 -6.27
CA ASP A 38 -6.66 -11.70 -7.07
C ASP A 38 -6.14 -10.98 -8.32
N ASP A 39 -5.00 -10.29 -8.23
CA ASP A 39 -4.35 -9.68 -9.39
C ASP A 39 -3.86 -10.75 -10.37
N PHE A 40 -3.30 -11.87 -9.89
CA PHE A 40 -2.90 -13.00 -10.73
C PHE A 40 -4.10 -13.67 -11.41
N ARG A 41 -5.23 -13.82 -10.74
CA ARG A 41 -6.45 -14.41 -11.33
C ARG A 41 -7.06 -13.56 -12.44
N ARG A 42 -6.81 -12.25 -12.43
CA ARG A 42 -7.29 -11.28 -13.44
C ARG A 42 -6.34 -11.14 -14.62
N TRP A 43 -5.19 -11.80 -14.57
CA TRP A 43 -4.16 -11.73 -15.59
C TRP A 43 -4.56 -12.61 -16.77
N GLU A 44 -4.86 -12.00 -17.92
CA GLU A 44 -4.98 -12.68 -19.23
C GLU A 44 -3.61 -13.10 -19.77
#